data_AF-A0A4D4J308-F1
#
_entry.id   AF-A0A4D4J308-F1
#
_cell.length_a   1.000
_cell.length_b   1.000
_cell.length_c   1.000
_cell.angle_alpha   90.00
_cell.angle_beta   90.00
_cell.angle_gamma   90.00
#
_symmetry.space_group_name_H-M   'P 1'
#
loop_
_entity.id
_entity.type
_entity.pdbx_description
1 polymer ?
#
loop_
_entity_poly.entity_id
_entity_poly.type
_entity_poly.pdbx_seq_one_letter_code
_entity_poly.pdbx_strand_id
1 'polypeptide(L)'
;MDVMNRPEDRPGVAAPPRPVVVSRWLWIGGAVLSAGRSVVRLADRRALVDDLTQAVPQLGQDEVDAAVSGTVLLGLLLCALVLGGYVLLANRMARGANWARIVLGVFGGASVLFGAVGLAAFGAGVTTDLGFQFGALDVVVGVAGLLLDAAALTLMFVPAAAGYFQRRPGPLR
;
A
#
# COMPACT_ATOMS: atom_id res chain seq x y z
N MET A 1 21.81 -34.18 43.84
CA MET A 1 22.21 -32.96 43.14
C MET A 1 21.14 -32.67 42.12
N ASP A 2 20.20 -31.82 42.51
CA ASP A 2 19.01 -31.48 41.73
C ASP A 2 19.40 -30.43 40.68
N VAL A 3 19.51 -30.89 39.42
CA VAL A 3 19.80 -30.01 38.29
C VAL A 3 18.51 -29.29 37.97
N MET A 4 18.29 -28.20 38.71
CA MET A 4 17.25 -27.20 38.57
C MET A 4 16.91 -26.96 37.08
N ASN A 5 15.88 -27.65 36.63
CA ASN A 5 15.22 -27.45 35.36
C ASN A 5 14.55 -26.07 35.42
N ARG A 6 15.26 -25.00 35.02
CA ARG A 6 14.67 -23.65 34.94
C ARG A 6 13.72 -23.64 33.73
N PRO A 7 12.41 -23.49 33.91
CA PRO A 7 11.43 -23.61 32.82
C PRO A 7 11.37 -22.39 31.88
N GLU A 8 12.39 -21.53 31.80
CA GLU A 8 12.19 -20.16 31.28
C GLU A 8 13.17 -19.64 30.22
N ASP A 9 14.02 -20.48 29.63
CA ASP A 9 14.79 -20.08 28.43
C ASP A 9 14.19 -20.64 27.13
N ARG A 10 12.86 -20.52 26.99
CA ARG A 10 12.29 -20.46 25.64
C ARG A 10 12.80 -19.15 25.08
N PRO A 11 13.61 -19.11 24.00
CA PRO A 11 13.96 -17.84 23.36
C PRO A 11 12.65 -17.19 22.92
N GLY A 12 12.14 -16.29 23.77
CA GLY A 12 10.92 -15.57 23.55
C GLY A 12 11.09 -14.86 22.22
N VAL A 13 10.10 -14.99 21.33
CA VAL A 13 10.06 -14.19 20.10
C VAL A 13 10.24 -12.74 20.55
N ALA A 14 11.43 -12.18 20.29
CA ALA A 14 11.74 -10.82 20.72
C ALA A 14 10.61 -9.91 20.21
N ALA A 15 10.02 -9.13 21.11
CA ALA A 15 8.96 -8.22 20.73
C ALA A 15 9.46 -7.28 19.62
N PRO A 16 8.66 -7.01 18.58
CA PRO A 16 9.11 -6.18 17.48
C PRO A 16 9.47 -4.77 17.99
N PRO A 17 10.59 -4.19 17.52
CA PRO A 17 10.97 -2.83 17.88
C PRO A 17 9.86 -1.82 17.56
N ARG A 18 9.73 -0.76 18.37
CA ARG A 18 8.71 0.30 18.15
C ARG A 18 8.70 0.84 16.72
N PRO A 19 9.85 1.11 16.05
CA PRO A 19 9.87 1.57 14.65
C PRO A 19 9.17 0.59 13.69
N VAL A 20 9.31 -0.72 13.90
CA VAL A 20 8.68 -1.76 13.08
C VAL A 20 7.17 -1.76 13.28
N VAL A 21 6.71 -1.59 14.53
CA VAL A 21 5.27 -1.52 14.84
C VAL A 21 4.64 -0.26 14.23
N VAL A 22 5.31 0.89 14.32
CA VAL A 22 4.83 2.14 13.70
C VAL A 22 4.81 2.00 12.18
N SER A 23 5.88 1.48 11.57
CA SER A 23 5.94 1.23 10.12
C SER A 23 4.80 0.34 9.63
N ARG A 24 4.46 -0.72 10.37
CA ARG A 24 3.29 -1.57 10.06
C ARG A 24 2.00 -0.77 9.97
N TRP A 25 1.74 0.11 10.93
CA TRP A 25 0.52 0.92 10.95
C TRP A 25 0.52 1.99 9.86
N LEU A 26 1.67 2.55 9.49
CA LEU A 26 1.79 3.47 8.37
C LEU A 26 1.48 2.78 7.04
N TRP A 27 1.99 1.56 6.81
CA TRP A 27 1.64 0.78 5.62
C TRP A 27 0.14 0.50 5.53
N ILE A 28 -0.48 0.10 6.64
CA ILE A 28 -1.92 -0.15 6.68
C ILE A 28 -2.69 1.15 6.47
N GLY A 29 -2.28 2.24 7.12
CA GLY A 29 -2.92 3.56 6.96
C GLY A 29 -2.86 4.09 5.53
N GLY A 30 -1.69 3.99 4.88
CA GLY A 30 -1.51 4.36 3.47
C GLY A 30 -2.38 3.51 2.54
N ALA A 31 -2.42 2.19 2.75
CA ALA A 31 -3.27 1.29 1.98
C ALA A 31 -4.76 1.59 2.17
N VAL A 32 -5.20 1.90 3.40
CA VAL A 32 -6.59 2.29 3.70
C VAL A 32 -6.94 3.63 3.06
N LEU A 33 -6.04 4.62 3.11
CA LEU A 33 -6.25 5.92 2.48
C LEU A 33 -6.41 5.77 0.96
N SER A 34 -5.53 5.02 0.32
CA SER A 34 -5.58 4.72 -1.11
C SER A 34 -6.86 3.96 -1.50
N ALA A 35 -7.18 2.89 -0.76
CA ALA A 35 -8.40 2.11 -0.98
C ALA A 35 -9.66 2.98 -0.81
N GLY A 36 -9.70 3.83 0.22
CA GLY A 36 -10.80 4.76 0.45
C GLY A 36 -10.99 5.74 -0.72
N ARG A 37 -9.90 6.31 -1.24
CA ARG A 37 -9.95 7.19 -2.42
C ARG A 37 -10.47 6.46 -3.65
N SER A 38 -10.02 5.22 -3.88
CA SER A 38 -10.46 4.38 -5.00
C SER A 38 -11.94 4.01 -4.89
N VAL A 39 -12.41 3.67 -3.69
CA VAL A 39 -13.84 3.40 -3.44
C VAL A 39 -14.69 4.62 -3.72
N VAL A 40 -14.24 5.82 -3.30
CA VAL A 40 -14.96 7.07 -3.62
C VAL A 40 -15.03 7.32 -5.13
N ARG A 41 -13.96 7.02 -5.90
CA ARG A 41 -14.02 7.11 -7.38
C ARG A 41 -14.99 6.09 -7.96
N LEU A 42 -14.95 4.85 -7.49
CA LEU A 42 -15.82 3.77 -7.94
C LEU A 42 -17.30 4.02 -7.60
N ALA A 43 -17.57 4.75 -6.52
CA ALA A 43 -18.92 5.15 -6.13
C ALA A 43 -19.50 6.27 -7.01
N ASP A 44 -18.67 7.03 -7.71
CA ASP A 44 -19.11 8.08 -8.64
C ASP A 44 -19.55 7.47 -9.97
N ARG A 45 -20.74 6.89 -9.97
CA ARG A 45 -21.31 6.21 -11.14
C ARG A 45 -21.44 7.14 -12.35
N ARG A 46 -21.72 8.42 -12.14
CA ARG A 46 -21.91 9.38 -13.25
C ARG A 46 -20.60 9.58 -14.00
N ALA A 47 -19.53 9.86 -13.27
CA ALA A 47 -18.19 9.97 -13.86
C ALA A 47 -17.79 8.68 -14.61
N LEU A 48 -18.07 7.50 -14.05
CA LEU A 48 -17.77 6.22 -14.72
C LEU A 48 -18.55 6.01 -16.02
N VAL A 49 -19.84 6.38 -16.04
CA VAL A 49 -20.68 6.29 -17.25
C VAL A 49 -20.20 7.26 -18.32
N ASP A 50 -19.89 8.50 -17.93
CA ASP A 50 -19.38 9.53 -18.83
C ASP A 50 -18.03 9.12 -19.43
N ASP A 51 -17.09 8.66 -18.59
CA ASP A 51 -15.78 8.15 -19.01
C ASP A 51 -15.90 6.98 -19.98
N LEU A 52 -16.80 6.02 -19.69
CA LEU A 52 -16.97 4.83 -20.53
C LEU A 52 -17.63 5.16 -21.88
N THR A 53 -18.59 6.07 -21.87
CA THR A 53 -19.28 6.53 -23.08
C THR A 53 -18.34 7.34 -23.97
N GLN A 54 -17.46 8.15 -23.37
CA GLN A 54 -16.42 8.86 -24.10
C GLN A 54 -15.35 7.91 -24.65
N ALA A 55 -14.98 6.87 -23.90
CA ALA A 55 -14.00 5.87 -24.34
C ALA A 55 -14.53 4.96 -25.45
N VAL A 56 -15.80 4.56 -25.37
CA VAL A 56 -16.45 3.67 -26.33
C VAL A 56 -17.84 4.20 -26.72
N PRO A 57 -17.92 5.16 -27.66
CA PRO A 57 -19.18 5.82 -28.04
C PRO A 57 -20.21 4.90 -28.72
N GLN A 58 -19.80 3.67 -29.04
CA GLN A 58 -20.54 2.69 -29.83
C GLN A 58 -21.48 1.83 -28.97
N LEU A 59 -21.30 1.85 -27.64
CA LEU A 59 -22.04 1.00 -26.72
C LEU A 59 -23.48 1.50 -26.55
N GLY A 60 -24.43 0.55 -26.51
CA GLY A 60 -25.79 0.85 -26.08
C GLY A 60 -25.86 1.18 -24.58
N GLN A 61 -26.89 1.89 -24.14
CA GLN A 61 -27.04 2.26 -22.72
C GLN A 61 -27.07 1.03 -21.79
N ASP A 62 -27.71 -0.06 -22.21
CA ASP A 62 -27.76 -1.31 -21.44
C ASP A 62 -26.37 -1.96 -21.28
N GLU A 63 -25.53 -1.86 -22.31
CA GLU A 63 -24.15 -2.37 -22.29
C GLU A 63 -23.26 -1.51 -21.39
N VAL A 64 -23.43 -0.19 -21.42
CA VAL A 64 -22.73 0.75 -20.53
C VAL A 64 -23.08 0.46 -19.08
N ASP A 65 -24.36 0.28 -18.75
CA ASP A 65 -24.81 -0.02 -17.39
C ASP A 65 -24.25 -1.35 -16.87
N ALA A 66 -24.22 -2.39 -17.72
CA ALA A 66 -23.62 -3.68 -17.38
C ALA A 66 -22.09 -3.57 -17.18
N ALA A 67 -21.40 -2.85 -18.06
CA ALA A 67 -19.96 -2.64 -18.01
C ALA A 67 -19.53 -1.82 -16.79
N VAL A 68 -20.27 -0.77 -16.43
CA VAL A 68 -20.02 0.01 -15.20
C VAL A 68 -20.19 -0.87 -13.97
N SER A 69 -21.26 -1.67 -13.91
CA SER A 69 -21.49 -2.58 -12.78
C SER A 69 -20.37 -3.62 -12.63
N GLY A 70 -19.91 -4.19 -13.76
CA GLY A 70 -18.76 -5.10 -13.79
C GLY A 70 -17.46 -4.42 -13.36
N THR A 71 -17.21 -3.20 -13.82
CA THR A 71 -16.03 -2.39 -13.45
C THR A 71 -16.01 -2.06 -11.97
N VAL A 72 -17.16 -1.69 -11.41
CA VAL A 72 -17.30 -1.41 -9.97
C VAL A 72 -17.00 -2.67 -9.15
N LEU A 73 -17.61 -3.80 -9.49
CA LEU A 73 -17.38 -5.05 -8.77
C LEU A 73 -15.90 -5.48 -8.84
N LEU A 74 -15.31 -5.47 -10.04
CA LEU A 74 -13.91 -5.82 -10.22
C LEU A 74 -12.98 -4.85 -9.46
N GLY A 75 -13.25 -3.55 -9.55
CA GLY A 75 -12.49 -2.52 -8.85
C GLY A 75 -12.53 -2.69 -7.33
N LEU A 76 -13.70 -3.03 -6.76
CA LEU A 76 -13.84 -3.32 -5.33
C LEU A 76 -13.09 -4.60 -4.93
N LEU A 77 -13.15 -5.66 -5.73
CA LEU A 77 -12.40 -6.90 -5.49
C LEU A 77 -10.88 -6.66 -5.52
N LEU A 78 -10.41 -5.89 -6.50
CA LEU A 78 -9.00 -5.51 -6.60
C LEU A 78 -8.57 -4.63 -5.41
N CYS A 79 -9.39 -3.66 -5.00
CA CYS A 79 -9.12 -2.85 -3.80
C CYS A 79 -9.00 -3.72 -2.56
N ALA A 80 -9.93 -4.66 -2.35
CA ALA A 80 -9.89 -5.59 -1.23
C ALA A 80 -8.65 -6.50 -1.25
N LEU A 81 -8.29 -7.01 -2.44
CA LEU A 81 -7.11 -7.84 -2.64
C LEU A 81 -5.82 -7.08 -2.30
N VAL A 82 -5.66 -5.86 -2.83
CA VAL A 82 -4.49 -5.02 -2.58
C VAL A 82 -4.39 -4.64 -1.10
N LEU A 83 -5.50 -4.21 -0.49
CA LEU A 83 -5.55 -3.87 0.93
C LEU A 83 -5.19 -5.07 1.81
N GLY A 84 -5.81 -6.23 1.54
CA GLY A 84 -5.51 -7.48 2.24
C GLY A 84 -4.04 -7.91 2.08
N GLY A 85 -3.48 -7.74 0.88
CA GLY A 85 -2.07 -7.99 0.58
C GLY A 85 -1.13 -7.11 1.42
N TYR A 86 -1.40 -5.80 1.47
CA TYR A 86 -0.62 -4.87 2.31
C TYR A 86 -0.72 -5.20 3.79
N VAL A 87 -1.93 -5.50 4.29
CA VAL A 87 -2.13 -5.93 5.68
C VAL A 87 -1.36 -7.22 5.98
N LEU A 88 -1.41 -8.21 5.10
CA LEU A 88 -0.70 -9.47 5.25
C LEU A 88 0.82 -9.26 5.28
N LEU A 89 1.35 -8.47 4.34
CA LEU A 89 2.78 -8.15 4.25
C LEU A 89 3.26 -7.36 5.47
N ALA A 90 2.51 -6.33 5.89
CA ALA A 90 2.83 -5.52 7.05
C ALA A 90 2.82 -6.37 8.34
N ASN A 91 1.86 -7.28 8.48
CA ASN A 91 1.81 -8.22 9.59
C ASN A 91 2.99 -9.20 9.57
N ARG A 92 3.37 -9.73 8.39
CA ARG A 92 4.54 -10.61 8.27
C ARG A 92 5.86 -9.90 8.56
N MET A 93 6.00 -8.67 8.08
CA MET A 93 7.13 -7.81 8.37
C MET A 93 7.24 -7.55 9.89
N ALA A 94 6.13 -7.24 10.57
CA ALA A 94 6.12 -7.08 12.02
C ALA A 94 6.43 -8.37 12.81
N ARG A 95 6.31 -9.55 12.19
CA ARG A 95 6.74 -10.85 12.75
C ARG A 95 8.21 -11.18 12.47
N GLY A 96 8.97 -10.27 11.85
CA GLY A 96 10.39 -10.44 11.55
C GLY A 96 10.70 -11.08 10.21
N ALA A 97 9.71 -11.22 9.31
CA ALA A 97 9.95 -11.78 7.98
C ALA A 97 10.71 -10.78 7.09
N ASN A 98 12.01 -11.00 6.90
CA ASN A 98 12.84 -10.11 6.08
C ASN A 98 12.40 -10.06 4.60
N TRP A 99 11.86 -11.14 4.03
CA TRP A 99 11.35 -11.12 2.66
C TRP A 99 10.17 -10.15 2.49
N ALA A 100 9.25 -10.10 3.46
CA ALA A 100 8.10 -9.19 3.43
C ALA A 100 8.57 -7.73 3.52
N ARG A 101 9.63 -7.49 4.28
CA ARG A 101 10.31 -6.19 4.36
C ARG A 101 10.87 -5.75 3.02
N ILE A 102 11.56 -6.65 2.30
CA ILE A 102 12.12 -6.33 0.97
C ILE A 102 11.00 -6.06 -0.03
N VAL A 103 9.94 -6.89 -0.04
CA VAL A 103 8.79 -6.70 -0.93
C VAL A 103 8.12 -5.34 -0.67
N LEU A 104 7.82 -5.00 0.59
CA LEU A 104 7.31 -3.67 0.95
C LEU A 104 8.29 -2.55 0.59
N GLY A 105 9.59 -2.81 0.70
CA GLY A 105 10.64 -1.86 0.31
C GLY A 105 10.60 -1.53 -1.17
N VAL A 106 10.45 -2.54 -2.03
CA VAL A 106 10.36 -2.37 -3.49
C VAL A 106 9.07 -1.65 -3.88
N PHE A 107 7.92 -2.12 -3.40
CA PHE A 107 6.63 -1.50 -3.73
C PHE A 107 6.53 -0.08 -3.18
N GLY A 108 6.97 0.11 -1.93
CA GLY A 108 7.03 1.41 -1.30
C GLY A 108 7.96 2.37 -2.00
N GLY A 109 9.19 1.94 -2.28
CA GLY A 109 10.19 2.75 -2.97
C GLY A 109 9.73 3.18 -4.36
N ALA A 110 9.13 2.25 -5.12
CA ALA A 110 8.51 2.56 -6.40
C ALA A 110 7.36 3.56 -6.23
N SER A 111 6.48 3.36 -5.25
CA SER A 111 5.33 4.25 -5.00
C SER A 111 5.79 5.68 -4.66
N VAL A 112 6.80 5.83 -3.80
CA VAL A 112 7.39 7.13 -3.48
C VAL A 112 8.05 7.76 -4.71
N LEU A 113 8.82 7.00 -5.49
CA LEU A 113 9.48 7.51 -6.68
C LEU A 113 8.47 8.00 -7.73
N PHE A 114 7.51 7.16 -8.11
CA PHE A 114 6.50 7.51 -9.10
C PHE A 114 5.56 8.61 -8.59
N GLY A 115 5.20 8.59 -7.31
CA GLY A 115 4.41 9.64 -6.69
C GLY A 115 5.13 11.00 -6.72
N ALA A 116 6.43 11.03 -6.41
CA ALA A 116 7.22 12.25 -6.46
C ALA A 116 7.36 12.78 -7.89
N VAL A 117 7.60 11.91 -8.87
CA VAL A 117 7.63 12.29 -10.30
C VAL A 117 6.28 12.83 -10.75
N GLY A 118 5.18 12.17 -10.39
CA GLY A 118 3.82 12.64 -10.72
C GLY A 118 3.50 14.00 -10.11
N LEU A 119 3.86 14.23 -8.85
CA LEU A 119 3.68 15.52 -8.18
C LEU A 119 4.56 16.62 -8.79
N ALA A 120 5.80 16.30 -9.17
CA ALA A 120 6.69 17.24 -9.85
C ALA A 120 6.15 17.61 -11.23
N ALA A 121 5.67 16.63 -12.00
CA ALA A 121 5.03 16.87 -13.31
C ALA A 121 3.77 17.73 -13.17
N PHE A 122 2.96 17.49 -12.14
CA PHE A 122 1.79 18.31 -11.83
C PHE A 122 2.18 19.75 -11.48
N GLY A 123 3.16 19.93 -10.59
CA GLY A 123 3.65 21.26 -10.20
C GLY A 123 4.29 22.04 -11.35
N ALA A 124 4.86 21.34 -12.33
CA ALA A 124 5.42 21.93 -13.55
C ALA A 124 4.38 22.22 -14.65
N GLY A 125 3.11 21.83 -14.47
CA GLY A 125 2.04 22.03 -15.46
C GLY A 125 2.05 21.04 -16.63
N VAL A 126 2.93 20.04 -16.62
CA VAL A 126 3.07 19.07 -17.73
C VAL A 126 1.90 18.07 -17.76
N THR A 127 1.21 17.86 -16.63
CA THR A 127 0.12 16.88 -16.55
C THR A 127 -1.11 17.27 -17.34
N THR A 128 -1.43 18.57 -17.44
CA THR A 128 -2.56 19.08 -18.22
C THR A 128 -2.32 18.89 -19.72
N ASP A 129 -1.07 19.05 -20.17
CA ASP A 129 -0.69 18.87 -21.58
C ASP A 129 -0.78 17.41 -22.02
N LEU A 130 -0.69 16.48 -21.08
CA LEU A 130 -0.83 15.03 -21.29
C LEU A 130 -2.28 14.54 -21.08
N GLY A 131 -3.23 15.43 -20.82
CA GLY A 131 -4.64 15.09 -20.63
C GLY A 131 -5.01 14.54 -19.24
N PHE A 132 -4.13 14.64 -18.24
CA PHE A 132 -4.45 14.23 -16.88
C PHE A 132 -5.13 15.36 -16.11
N GLN A 133 -6.35 15.11 -15.65
CA GLN A 133 -7.08 16.02 -14.76
C GLN A 133 -6.87 15.60 -13.30
N PHE A 134 -6.25 16.48 -12.51
CA PHE A 134 -6.07 16.28 -11.07
C PHE A 134 -6.92 17.30 -10.30
N GLY A 135 -7.81 16.81 -9.43
CA GLY A 135 -8.51 17.66 -8.48
C GLY A 135 -7.61 18.01 -7.29
N ALA A 136 -7.94 19.09 -6.56
CA ALA A 136 -7.22 19.45 -5.33
C ALA A 136 -7.18 18.30 -4.31
N LEU A 137 -8.27 17.52 -4.21
CA LEU A 137 -8.33 16.35 -3.34
C LEU A 137 -7.35 15.25 -3.75
N ASP A 138 -7.12 15.05 -5.06
CA ASP A 138 -6.17 14.04 -5.55
C ASP A 138 -4.74 14.38 -5.18
N VAL A 139 -4.39 15.67 -5.28
CA VAL A 139 -3.07 16.16 -4.87
C VAL A 139 -2.88 15.97 -3.37
N VAL A 140 -3.86 16.36 -2.54
CA VAL A 140 -3.77 16.22 -1.08
C VAL A 140 -3.62 14.75 -0.67
N VAL A 141 -4.46 13.87 -1.22
CA VAL A 141 -4.39 12.42 -0.93
C VAL A 141 -3.08 11.83 -1.45
N GLY A 142 -2.63 12.24 -2.64
CA GLY A 142 -1.36 11.80 -3.22
C GLY A 142 -0.15 12.19 -2.36
N VAL A 143 -0.09 13.45 -1.91
CA VAL A 143 0.96 13.93 -1.00
C VAL A 143 0.90 13.18 0.33
N ALA A 144 -0.28 13.02 0.92
CA ALA A 144 -0.43 12.28 2.17
C ALA A 144 0.03 10.82 2.04
N GLY A 145 -0.36 10.13 0.96
CA GLY A 145 0.10 8.77 0.66
C GLY A 145 1.61 8.69 0.50
N LEU A 146 2.20 9.61 -0.28
CA LEU A 146 3.65 9.70 -0.48
C LEU A 146 4.40 9.85 0.86
N LEU A 147 3.92 10.73 1.74
CA LEU A 147 4.53 10.96 3.05
C LEU A 147 4.40 9.73 3.96
N LEU A 148 3.25 9.05 3.94
CA LEU A 148 3.04 7.81 4.69
C LEU A 148 4.00 6.71 4.23
N ASP A 149 4.14 6.50 2.92
CA ASP A 149 5.03 5.48 2.35
C ASP A 149 6.50 5.80 2.65
N ALA A 150 6.91 7.07 2.51
CA ALA A 150 8.26 7.51 2.83
C ALA A 150 8.58 7.33 4.33
N ALA A 151 7.65 7.69 5.22
CA ALA A 151 7.79 7.47 6.66
C ALA A 151 7.84 5.97 7.01
N ALA A 152 6.99 5.16 6.37
CA ALA A 152 6.97 3.72 6.59
C ALA A 152 8.28 3.05 6.17
N LEU A 153 8.83 3.43 5.01
CA LEU A 153 10.12 2.96 4.49
C LEU A 153 11.27 3.35 5.41
N THR A 154 11.37 4.62 5.79
CA THR A 154 12.46 5.11 6.63
C THR A 154 12.49 4.41 7.98
N LEU A 155 11.34 4.24 8.64
CA LEU A 155 11.23 3.50 9.90
C LEU A 155 11.55 2.01 9.76
N MET A 156 11.27 1.43 8.60
CA MET A 156 11.53 0.02 8.31
C MET A 156 13.03 -0.29 8.09
N PHE A 157 13.79 0.69 7.57
CA PHE A 157 15.22 0.55 7.28
C PHE A 157 16.14 1.22 8.30
N VAL A 158 15.60 1.84 9.36
CA VAL A 158 16.41 2.43 10.43
C VAL A 158 17.30 1.36 11.09
N PRO A 159 18.55 1.68 11.52
CA PRO A 159 19.48 0.69 12.08
C PRO A 159 18.92 -0.08 13.28
N ALA A 160 18.09 0.57 14.10
CA ALA A 160 17.40 -0.07 15.23
C ALA A 160 16.45 -1.20 14.82
N ALA A 161 15.95 -1.19 13.58
CA ALA A 161 15.14 -2.27 13.02
C ALA A 161 15.99 -3.35 12.32
N ALA A 162 17.17 -3.02 11.80
CA ALA A 162 18.01 -3.96 11.04
C ALA A 162 18.43 -5.20 11.86
N GLY A 163 18.78 -5.02 13.14
CA GLY A 163 19.17 -6.12 14.02
C GLY A 163 18.03 -7.12 14.31
N TYR A 164 16.76 -6.71 14.20
CA TYR A 164 15.60 -7.58 14.37
C TYR A 164 15.44 -8.56 13.21
N PHE A 165 15.74 -8.13 11.98
CA PHE A 165 15.57 -8.94 10.76
C PHE A 165 16.78 -9.82 10.42
N GLN A 166 17.93 -9.58 11.04
CA GLN A 166 19.16 -10.36 10.82
C GLN A 166 19.20 -11.68 11.61
N ARG A 167 18.35 -11.86 12.62
CA ARG A 167 18.21 -13.12 13.37
C ARG A 167 17.31 -14.11 12.63
N ARG A 168 17.82 -14.70 11.53
CA ARG A 168 17.52 -16.07 11.02
C ARG A 168 18.00 -16.24 9.56
N PRO A 169 19.14 -16.88 9.35
CA PRO A 169 19.24 -18.01 8.45
C PRO A 169 19.07 -19.27 9.31
N GLY A 170 17.86 -19.84 9.34
CA GLY A 170 17.72 -21.22 9.81
C GLY A 170 18.41 -22.13 8.79
N PRO A 171 19.20 -23.14 9.20
CA PRO A 171 19.85 -24.04 8.26
C PRO A 171 18.79 -24.75 7.43
N LEU A 172 18.99 -24.76 6.12
CA LEU A 172 18.26 -25.62 5.19
C LEU A 172 18.32 -27.06 5.75
N ARG A 173 17.17 -27.59 6.15
CA ARG A 173 16.96 -29.01 6.44
C ARG A 173 16.11 -29.59 5.34
#